data_AF-A0A967IR73-F1
#
_entry.id   AF-A0A967IR73-F1
#
_cell.length_a   1.000
_cell.length_b   1.000
_cell.length_c   1.000
_cell.angle_alpha   90.00
_cell.angle_beta   90.00
_cell.angle_gamma   90.00
#
_symmetry.space_group_name_H-M   'P 1'
#
loop_
_entity.id
_entity.type
_entity.pdbx_description
1 polymer ?
#
loop_
_entity_poly.entity_id
_entity_poly.type
_entity_poly.pdbx_seq_one_letter_code
_entity_poly.pdbx_strand_id
1 'polypeptide(L)'
;MNTNSLSRSVLILIFIGFLTNCAFNRVPTRAERSQILAGERSILLFRVTAELLDGTPVSAFPTYFMGDNVNIGLGTSDTDGKLELVDSPLFLSSDLREEGWVYLILEPGTYYVGIMGPQMTDYVTWKQNMELAQRWRIDIPEGTRLIYIGTIHLHCRGMTTVFLTKVAKRCIEIDE
;
A
#
# COMPACT_ATOMS: atom_id res chain seq x y z
N MET A 1 26.53 9.86 -37.26
CA MET A 1 25.79 9.23 -36.13
C MET A 1 24.80 10.26 -35.60
N ASN A 2 23.50 9.96 -35.73
CA ASN A 2 22.39 10.87 -35.43
C ASN A 2 22.20 11.05 -33.91
N THR A 3 22.56 12.22 -33.38
CA THR A 3 22.39 12.61 -31.97
C THR A 3 20.93 12.90 -31.57
N ASN A 4 20.00 12.85 -32.52
CA ASN A 4 18.59 13.22 -32.31
C ASN A 4 17.68 12.09 -31.80
N SER A 5 18.11 10.81 -31.79
CA SER A 5 17.27 9.72 -31.27
C SER A 5 17.43 9.50 -29.77
N LEU A 6 18.60 9.82 -29.19
CA LEU A 6 18.84 9.63 -27.75
C LEU A 6 18.03 10.59 -26.89
N SER A 7 17.87 11.86 -27.29
CA SER A 7 17.13 12.85 -26.49
C SER A 7 15.62 12.57 -26.48
N ARG A 8 15.07 12.05 -27.59
CA ARG A 8 13.66 11.67 -27.68
C ARG A 8 13.31 10.48 -26.78
N SER A 9 14.18 9.47 -26.71
CA SER A 9 13.94 8.29 -25.86
C SER A 9 14.00 8.59 -24.36
N VAL A 10 14.88 9.50 -23.94
CA VAL A 10 14.98 9.92 -22.52
C VAL A 10 13.76 10.73 -22.09
N LEU A 11 13.26 11.62 -22.96
CA LEU A 11 12.05 12.41 -22.69
C LEU A 11 10.78 11.54 -22.55
N ILE A 12 10.66 10.46 -23.34
CA ILE A 12 9.53 9.53 -23.28
C ILE A 12 9.53 8.74 -21.95
N LEU A 13 10.70 8.30 -21.48
CA LEU A 13 10.82 7.57 -20.21
C LEU A 13 10.49 8.45 -18.99
N ILE A 14 10.86 9.74 -19.02
CA ILE A 14 10.55 10.69 -17.94
C ILE A 14 9.03 10.95 -17.88
N PHE A 15 8.35 11.08 -19.03
CA PHE A 15 6.90 11.31 -19.06
C PHE A 15 6.09 10.11 -18.55
N ILE A 16 6.53 8.87 -18.81
CA ILE A 16 5.86 7.66 -18.30
C ILE A 16 5.93 7.61 -16.76
N GLY A 17 7.06 8.00 -16.16
CA GLY A 17 7.23 8.04 -14.71
C GLY A 17 6.34 9.07 -13.97
N PHE A 18 5.99 10.18 -14.63
CA PHE A 18 5.05 11.16 -14.04
C PHE A 18 3.59 10.70 -14.13
N LEU A 19 3.22 9.86 -15.09
CA LEU A 19 1.85 9.37 -15.27
C LEU A 19 1.49 8.22 -14.32
N THR A 20 2.47 7.44 -13.86
CA THR A 20 2.24 6.33 -12.91
C THR A 20 1.90 6.81 -11.51
N ASN A 21 2.35 8.00 -11.10
CA ASN A 21 2.04 8.53 -9.77
C ASN A 21 0.55 8.88 -9.61
N CYS A 22 -0.16 9.15 -10.71
CA CYS A 22 -1.62 9.36 -10.72
C CYS A 22 -2.42 8.05 -10.65
N ALA A 23 -1.83 6.90 -10.98
CA ALA A 23 -2.56 5.63 -11.00
C ALA A 23 -2.87 5.13 -9.57
N PHE A 24 -1.95 5.38 -8.64
CA PHE A 24 -2.07 4.96 -7.23
C PHE A 24 -2.64 6.06 -6.33
N ASN A 25 -2.36 7.33 -6.64
CA ASN A 25 -2.95 8.47 -5.96
C ASN A 25 -4.16 8.96 -6.77
N ARG A 26 -5.33 8.39 -6.50
CA ARG A 26 -6.56 8.74 -7.20
C ARG A 26 -7.75 8.75 -6.26
N VAL A 27 -8.79 9.47 -6.66
CA VAL A 27 -10.12 9.32 -6.09
C VAL A 27 -10.86 8.17 -6.79
N PRO A 28 -11.95 7.63 -6.21
CA PRO A 28 -12.83 6.71 -6.93
C PRO A 28 -13.27 7.29 -8.28
N THR A 29 -13.20 6.47 -9.32
CA THR A 29 -13.67 6.79 -10.67
C THR A 29 -15.18 7.01 -10.67
N ARG A 30 -15.73 7.57 -11.76
CA ARG A 30 -17.19 7.76 -11.88
C ARG A 30 -17.97 6.45 -11.76
N ALA A 31 -17.44 5.35 -12.31
CA ALA A 31 -18.06 4.03 -12.24
C ALA A 31 -18.05 3.48 -10.81
N GLU A 32 -16.88 3.48 -10.15
CA GLU A 32 -16.76 3.05 -8.75
C GLU A 32 -17.64 3.91 -7.83
N ARG A 33 -17.66 5.23 -8.02
CA ARG A 33 -18.52 6.13 -7.25
C ARG A 33 -20.00 5.80 -7.42
N SER A 34 -20.43 5.45 -8.63
CA SER A 34 -21.82 5.04 -8.88
C SER A 34 -22.16 3.76 -8.11
N GLN A 35 -21.29 2.75 -8.15
CA GLN A 35 -21.46 1.49 -7.42
C GLN A 35 -21.47 1.70 -5.90
N ILE A 36 -20.58 2.56 -5.40
CA ILE A 36 -20.54 2.93 -3.98
C ILE A 36 -21.82 3.63 -3.56
N LEU A 37 -22.33 4.58 -4.36
CA LEU A 37 -23.58 5.28 -4.05
C LEU A 37 -24.80 4.35 -4.11
N ALA A 38 -24.77 3.36 -5.02
CA ALA A 38 -25.77 2.31 -5.12
C ALA A 38 -25.70 1.28 -3.97
N GLY A 39 -24.62 1.27 -3.18
CA GLY A 39 -24.43 0.32 -2.07
C GLY A 39 -23.91 -1.05 -2.51
N GLU A 40 -23.48 -1.18 -3.77
CA GLU A 40 -22.89 -2.39 -4.36
C GLU A 40 -21.43 -2.57 -3.94
N ARG A 41 -20.76 -1.47 -3.53
CA ARG A 41 -19.38 -1.45 -3.07
C ARG A 41 -19.19 -0.49 -1.91
N SER A 42 -18.17 -0.74 -1.10
CA SER A 42 -17.78 0.09 0.03
C SER A 42 -16.34 0.53 -0.10
N ILE A 43 -16.06 1.75 0.37
CA ILE A 43 -14.68 2.18 0.65
C ILE A 43 -14.31 1.61 2.03
N LEU A 44 -13.28 0.80 2.08
CA LEU A 44 -12.62 0.41 3.31
C LEU A 44 -11.41 1.33 3.52
N LEU A 45 -11.49 2.23 4.49
CA LEU A 45 -10.46 3.21 4.82
C LEU A 45 -9.72 2.81 6.09
N PHE A 46 -8.40 2.94 6.08
CA PHE A 46 -7.58 2.74 7.28
C PHE A 46 -6.28 3.52 7.20
N ARG A 47 -5.61 3.61 8.34
CA ARG A 47 -4.30 4.26 8.45
C ARG A 47 -3.27 3.25 8.94
N VAL A 48 -2.09 3.26 8.32
CA VAL A 48 -0.93 2.50 8.79
C VAL A 48 0.17 3.47 9.17
N THR A 49 0.58 3.42 10.43
CA THR A 49 1.71 4.21 10.95
C THR A 49 2.82 3.25 11.35
N ALA A 50 4.07 3.69 11.19
CA ALA A 50 5.22 2.86 11.50
C ALA A 50 6.30 3.68 12.20
N GLU A 51 6.99 3.04 13.14
CA GLU A 51 8.18 3.58 13.76
C GLU A 51 9.26 2.51 13.90
N LEU A 52 10.51 2.95 13.87
CA LEU A 52 11.63 2.06 14.19
C LEU A 52 11.64 1.74 15.69
N LEU A 53 12.32 0.67 16.09
CA LEU A 53 12.51 0.31 17.49
C LEU A 53 13.18 1.40 18.36
N ASP A 54 13.85 2.38 17.74
CA ASP A 54 14.41 3.55 18.42
C ASP A 54 13.39 4.71 18.61
N GLY A 55 12.12 4.49 18.26
CA GLY A 55 11.03 5.48 18.29
C GLY A 55 11.04 6.46 17.11
N THR A 56 11.90 6.28 16.10
CA THR A 56 11.91 7.18 14.95
C THR A 56 10.73 6.88 14.02
N PRO A 57 9.86 7.86 13.73
CA PRO A 57 8.78 7.65 12.77
C PRO A 57 9.32 7.39 11.37
N VAL A 58 8.68 6.46 10.66
CA VAL A 58 8.92 6.18 9.24
C VAL A 58 7.59 6.11 8.50
N SER A 59 7.55 6.61 7.27
CA SER A 59 6.33 6.48 6.46
C SER A 59 6.09 5.01 6.10
N ALA A 60 4.86 4.51 6.28
CA ALA A 60 4.50 3.16 5.86
C ALA A 60 4.51 3.03 4.32
N PHE A 61 4.06 4.07 3.63
CA PHE A 61 3.93 4.13 2.17
C PHE A 61 4.71 5.32 1.56
N PRO A 62 6.05 5.34 1.65
CA PRO A 62 6.84 6.44 1.10
C PRO A 62 6.63 6.68 -0.41
N THR A 63 6.75 7.93 -0.85
CA THR A 63 6.66 8.31 -2.27
C THR A 63 7.97 8.16 -3.05
N TYR A 64 9.06 7.71 -2.40
CA TYR A 64 10.39 7.61 -3.01
C TYR A 64 10.66 6.24 -3.67
N PHE A 65 11.67 6.18 -4.54
CA PHE A 65 11.96 5.08 -5.47
C PHE A 65 12.18 3.68 -4.85
N MET A 66 12.41 3.58 -3.54
CA MET A 66 12.82 2.32 -2.90
C MET A 66 11.65 1.39 -2.49
N GLY A 67 10.42 1.72 -2.89
CA GLY A 67 9.21 0.96 -2.57
C GLY A 67 8.69 1.21 -1.17
N ASP A 68 7.49 0.70 -0.90
CA ASP A 68 6.83 0.90 0.38
C ASP A 68 7.55 0.17 1.53
N ASN A 69 7.39 0.65 2.76
CA ASN A 69 7.96 0.03 3.95
C ASN A 69 7.05 -1.09 4.48
N VAL A 70 5.82 -1.21 3.96
CA VAL A 70 4.87 -2.27 4.27
C VAL A 70 4.10 -2.68 3.02
N ASN A 71 3.52 -3.87 3.04
CA ASN A 71 2.61 -4.38 2.03
C ASN A 71 1.25 -4.70 2.66
N ILE A 72 0.18 -4.64 1.87
CA ILE A 72 -1.18 -4.95 2.32
C ILE A 72 -1.58 -6.31 1.74
N GLY A 73 -2.00 -7.22 2.61
CA GLY A 73 -2.61 -8.48 2.26
C GLY A 73 -4.12 -8.41 2.44
N LEU A 74 -4.85 -9.02 1.51
CA LEU A 74 -6.29 -9.19 1.61
C LEU A 74 -6.66 -10.65 1.40
N GLY A 75 -7.42 -11.22 2.33
CA GLY A 75 -8.06 -12.53 2.21
C GLY A 75 -9.58 -12.40 2.26
N THR A 76 -10.28 -13.44 1.82
CA THR A 76 -11.75 -13.51 1.87
C THR A 76 -12.18 -14.74 2.64
N SER A 77 -13.48 -14.88 2.91
CA SER A 77 -14.05 -16.15 3.39
C SER A 77 -13.75 -17.32 2.45
N ASP A 78 -13.75 -17.08 1.15
CA ASP A 78 -13.57 -18.12 0.13
C ASP A 78 -12.14 -18.66 0.09
N THR A 79 -11.17 -17.87 0.57
CA THR A 79 -9.77 -18.27 0.70
C THR A 79 -9.42 -18.74 2.12
N ASP A 80 -10.42 -18.98 2.98
CA ASP A 80 -10.24 -19.26 4.42
C ASP A 80 -9.36 -18.19 5.12
N GLY A 81 -9.45 -16.94 4.68
CA GLY A 81 -8.64 -15.83 5.18
C GLY A 81 -7.16 -15.88 4.76
N LYS A 82 -6.80 -16.76 3.81
CA LYS A 82 -5.47 -16.72 3.18
C LYS A 82 -5.30 -15.37 2.48
N LEU A 83 -4.21 -14.68 2.86
CA LEU A 83 -3.89 -13.37 2.32
C LEU A 83 -3.33 -13.51 0.90
N GLU A 84 -3.75 -12.61 0.03
CA GLU A 84 -3.11 -12.33 -1.24
C GLU A 84 -2.66 -10.86 -1.24
N LEU A 85 -1.57 -10.58 -1.97
CA LEU A 85 -1.04 -9.22 -2.04
C LEU A 85 -2.04 -8.31 -2.75
N VAL A 86 -2.30 -7.14 -2.16
CA VAL A 86 -2.96 -6.05 -2.87
C VAL A 86 -1.90 -5.35 -3.72
N ASP A 87 -1.85 -5.67 -5.01
CA ASP A 87 -0.84 -5.16 -5.95
C ASP A 87 -0.92 -3.64 -6.17
N SER A 88 -2.04 -3.00 -5.84
CA SER A 88 -2.27 -1.59 -6.09
C SER A 88 -3.18 -0.98 -5.02
N PRO A 89 -2.68 -0.77 -3.79
CA PRO A 89 -3.39 -0.02 -2.78
C PRO A 89 -3.68 1.40 -3.28
N LEU A 90 -4.86 1.92 -2.94
CA LEU A 90 -5.31 3.23 -3.41
C LEU A 90 -5.08 4.29 -2.33
N PHE A 91 -4.63 5.45 -2.77
CA PHE A 91 -4.33 6.60 -1.94
C PHE A 91 -5.07 7.82 -2.51
N LEU A 92 -5.55 8.71 -1.64
CA LEU A 92 -6.27 9.91 -2.10
C LEU A 92 -5.33 10.99 -2.64
N SER A 93 -4.12 11.10 -2.08
CA SER A 93 -3.07 12.03 -2.49
C SER A 93 -1.70 11.51 -2.02
N SER A 94 -0.62 12.09 -2.54
CA SER A 94 0.75 11.82 -2.08
C SER A 94 0.92 12.10 -0.59
N ASP A 95 0.35 13.21 -0.11
CA ASP A 95 0.55 13.66 1.27
C ASP A 95 -0.17 12.71 2.24
N LEU A 96 -1.39 12.30 1.91
CA LEU A 96 -2.15 11.33 2.70
C LEU A 96 -1.50 9.94 2.65
N ARG A 97 -0.91 9.56 1.50
CA ARG A 97 -0.11 8.35 1.38
C ARG A 97 1.07 8.37 2.35
N GLU A 98 1.84 9.46 2.40
CA GLU A 98 2.99 9.58 3.31
C GLU A 98 2.57 9.54 4.79
N GLU A 99 1.39 10.09 5.11
CA GLU A 99 0.76 10.01 6.44
C GLU A 99 0.21 8.62 6.78
N GLY A 100 0.19 7.69 5.83
CA GLY A 100 -0.23 6.30 6.04
C GLY A 100 -1.67 5.99 5.69
N TRP A 101 -2.43 6.94 5.13
CA TRP A 101 -3.84 6.73 4.77
C TRP A 101 -3.96 5.94 3.49
N VAL A 102 -4.72 4.85 3.54
CA VAL A 102 -4.95 3.95 2.41
C VAL A 102 -6.40 3.51 2.40
N TYR A 103 -6.93 3.29 1.21
CA TYR A 103 -8.27 2.75 1.07
C TYR A 103 -8.34 1.64 0.01
N LEU A 104 -9.31 0.75 0.19
CA LEU A 104 -9.70 -0.29 -0.75
C LEU A 104 -11.16 -0.07 -1.16
N ILE A 105 -11.53 -0.56 -2.35
CA ILE A 105 -12.93 -0.58 -2.80
C ILE A 105 -13.33 -2.05 -2.89
N LEU A 106 -14.24 -2.47 -2.03
CA LEU A 106 -14.61 -3.87 -1.83
C LEU A 106 -16.13 -4.04 -1.97
N GLU A 107 -16.56 -5.25 -2.31
CA GLU A 107 -17.98 -5.63 -2.30
C GLU A 107 -18.42 -5.97 -0.86
N PRO A 108 -19.71 -6.03 -0.55
CA PRO A 108 -20.18 -6.55 0.73
C PRO A 108 -19.66 -7.98 0.97
N GLY A 109 -19.18 -8.27 2.17
CA GLY A 109 -18.58 -9.56 2.50
C GLY A 109 -17.65 -9.55 3.71
N THR A 110 -17.09 -10.71 4.02
CA THR A 110 -16.09 -10.88 5.08
C THR A 110 -14.69 -10.91 4.49
N TYR A 111 -13.83 -10.02 4.98
CA TYR A 111 -12.45 -9.87 4.56
C TYR A 111 -11.49 -10.05 5.72
N TYR A 112 -10.25 -10.42 5.40
CA TYR A 112 -9.13 -10.46 6.32
C TYR A 112 -8.06 -9.53 5.80
N VAL A 113 -7.75 -8.46 6.52
CA VAL A 113 -6.66 -7.55 6.17
C VAL A 113 -5.44 -7.94 6.99
N GLY A 114 -4.28 -8.04 6.33
CA GLY A 114 -2.99 -8.22 6.98
C GLY A 114 -2.01 -7.15 6.52
N ILE A 115 -1.09 -6.75 7.40
CA ILE A 115 0.02 -5.87 7.05
C ILE A 115 1.30 -6.68 7.12
N MET A 116 2.13 -6.57 6.08
CA MET A 116 3.35 -7.35 5.93
C MET A 116 4.56 -6.43 5.80
N GLY A 117 5.71 -6.92 6.23
CA GLY A 117 6.98 -6.23 6.03
C GLY A 117 7.31 -6.07 4.54
N PRO A 118 8.32 -5.23 4.23
CA PRO A 118 8.78 -5.06 2.87
C PRO A 118 9.38 -6.36 2.34
N GLN A 119 9.32 -6.57 1.02
CA GLN A 119 9.91 -7.74 0.39
C GLN A 119 11.45 -7.61 0.35
N MET A 120 12.11 -8.07 1.42
CA MET A 120 13.57 -8.04 1.56
C MET A 120 14.25 -9.37 1.21
N THR A 121 13.48 -10.46 1.10
CA THR A 121 13.94 -11.81 0.75
C THR A 121 13.44 -12.21 -0.64
N ASP A 122 13.80 -13.41 -1.10
CA ASP A 122 13.18 -13.99 -2.29
C ASP A 122 11.64 -14.11 -2.13
N TYR A 123 10.94 -14.13 -3.26
CA TYR A 123 9.48 -14.13 -3.28
C TYR A 123 8.87 -15.34 -2.57
N VAL A 124 9.51 -16.51 -2.59
CA VAL A 124 8.97 -17.73 -1.97
C VAL A 124 9.02 -17.59 -0.45
N THR A 125 10.17 -17.22 0.10
CA THR A 125 10.34 -16.99 1.54
C THR A 125 9.44 -15.86 2.02
N TRP A 126 9.35 -14.76 1.27
CA TRP A 126 8.48 -13.64 1.63
C TRP A 126 6.99 -14.04 1.63
N LYS A 127 6.56 -14.85 0.65
CA LYS A 127 5.19 -15.37 0.58
C LYS A 127 4.87 -16.35 1.72
N GLN A 128 5.86 -17.11 2.20
CA GLN A 128 5.68 -17.95 3.39
C GLN A 128 5.48 -17.08 4.64
N ASN A 129 6.24 -15.99 4.78
CA ASN A 129 6.05 -15.06 5.90
C ASN A 129 4.67 -14.39 5.87
N MET A 130 4.09 -14.16 4.69
CA MET A 130 2.70 -13.68 4.57
C MET A 130 1.69 -14.65 5.19
N GLU A 131 1.97 -15.96 5.22
CA GLU A 131 1.07 -16.91 5.89
C GLU A 131 1.06 -16.71 7.41
N LEU A 132 2.14 -16.18 8.00
CA LEU A 132 2.28 -15.93 9.44
C LEU A 132 1.76 -14.57 9.89
N ALA A 133 1.61 -13.61 8.97
CA ALA A 133 1.22 -12.23 9.31
C ALA A 133 -0.08 -12.15 10.13
N GLN A 134 -0.13 -11.21 11.06
CA GLN A 134 -1.34 -10.87 11.80
C GLN A 134 -2.49 -10.46 10.84
N ARG A 135 -3.70 -10.91 11.16
CA ARG A 135 -4.91 -10.66 10.36
C ARG A 135 -6.01 -10.07 11.20
N TRP A 136 -6.66 -9.05 10.66
CA TRP A 136 -7.88 -8.47 11.20
C TRP A 136 -9.06 -8.84 10.31
N ARG A 137 -10.04 -9.53 10.90
CA ARG A 137 -11.30 -9.82 10.22
C ARG A 137 -12.15 -8.55 10.19
N ILE A 138 -12.72 -8.27 9.03
CA ILE A 138 -13.60 -7.12 8.78
C ILE A 138 -14.83 -7.64 8.05
N ASP A 139 -16.00 -7.30 8.55
CA ASP A 139 -17.27 -7.59 7.89
C ASP A 139 -17.81 -6.29 7.28
N ILE A 140 -18.13 -6.33 5.98
CA ILE A 140 -18.68 -5.21 5.21
C ILE A 140 -20.17 -5.51 4.94
N PRO A 141 -21.11 -4.87 5.67
CA PRO A 141 -22.54 -5.08 5.44
C PRO A 141 -23.01 -4.52 4.11
N GLU A 142 -24.06 -5.11 3.55
CA GLU A 142 -24.73 -4.58 2.35
C GLU A 142 -25.18 -3.12 2.52
N GLY A 143 -25.10 -2.34 1.44
CA GLY A 143 -25.50 -0.93 1.45
C GLY A 143 -24.51 0.01 2.15
N THR A 144 -23.46 -0.52 2.78
CA THR A 144 -22.43 0.29 3.42
C THR A 144 -21.59 1.00 2.36
N ARG A 145 -21.37 2.30 2.52
CA ARG A 145 -20.61 3.09 1.53
C ARG A 145 -19.16 3.33 1.93
N LEU A 146 -18.92 3.45 3.23
CA LEU A 146 -17.61 3.76 3.80
C LEU A 146 -17.50 3.08 5.17
N ILE A 147 -16.39 2.42 5.41
CA ILE A 147 -16.01 1.86 6.71
C ILE A 147 -14.61 2.34 7.02
N TYR A 148 -14.43 2.92 8.20
CA TYR A 148 -13.11 3.19 8.77
C TYR A 148 -12.81 2.12 9.82
N ILE A 149 -11.72 1.36 9.62
CA ILE A 149 -11.35 0.25 10.53
C ILE A 149 -10.25 0.62 11.53
N GLY A 150 -9.86 1.89 11.58
CA GLY A 150 -8.89 2.39 12.56
C GLY A 150 -7.49 2.60 12.01
N THR A 151 -6.56 2.75 12.95
CA THR A 151 -5.14 2.95 12.71
C THR A 151 -4.38 1.72 13.19
N ILE A 152 -3.57 1.12 12.33
CA ILE A 152 -2.61 0.09 12.68
C ILE A 152 -1.27 0.79 12.93
N HIS A 153 -0.70 0.56 14.10
CA HIS A 153 0.62 1.07 14.47
C HIS A 153 1.62 -0.09 14.49
N LEU A 154 2.74 0.10 13.80
CA LEU A 154 3.75 -0.93 13.61
C LEU A 154 5.07 -0.49 14.20
N HIS A 155 5.69 -1.37 14.98
CA HIS A 155 7.10 -1.27 15.28
C HIS A 155 7.88 -2.06 14.26
N CYS A 156 9.04 -1.56 13.86
CA CYS A 156 9.85 -2.25 12.88
C CYS A 156 11.34 -2.14 13.17
N ARG A 157 12.04 -3.22 12.85
CA ARG A 157 13.50 -3.18 12.75
C ARG A 157 13.84 -2.34 11.53
N GLY A 158 14.72 -1.37 11.74
CA GLY A 158 15.08 -0.41 10.72
C GLY A 158 16.50 -0.54 10.20
N MET A 159 16.72 0.00 9.01
CA MET A 159 18.05 0.34 8.55
C MET A 159 18.10 1.81 8.09
N THR A 160 19.26 2.42 8.24
CA THR A 160 19.54 3.73 7.67
C THR A 160 20.29 3.53 6.37
N THR A 161 19.71 3.98 5.26
CA THR A 161 20.37 4.00 3.95
C THR A 161 20.78 5.41 3.60
N VAL A 162 21.97 5.53 2.98
CA VAL A 162 22.44 6.79 2.42
C VAL A 162 22.44 6.65 0.91
N PHE A 163 21.64 7.47 0.24
CA PHE A 163 21.60 7.53 -1.22
C PHE A 163 21.98 8.93 -1.69
N LEU A 164 23.16 9.02 -2.33
CA LEU A 164 23.82 10.28 -2.68
C LEU A 164 24.00 11.18 -1.45
N THR A 165 23.13 12.18 -1.26
CA THR A 165 23.15 13.13 -0.14
C THR A 165 21.95 12.99 0.80
N LYS A 166 21.04 12.04 0.54
CA LYS A 166 19.84 11.83 1.36
C LYS A 166 20.02 10.63 2.28
N VAL A 167 19.74 10.85 3.56
CA VAL A 167 19.59 9.79 4.56
C VAL A 167 18.13 9.36 4.57
N ALA A 168 17.86 8.09 4.33
CA ALA A 168 16.54 7.51 4.42
C ALA A 168 16.53 6.44 5.52
N LYS A 169 15.53 6.50 6.40
CA LYS A 169 15.26 5.44 7.36
C LYS A 169 14.19 4.51 6.78
N ARG A 170 14.40 3.21 6.89
CA ARG A 170 13.50 2.20 6.31
C ARG A 170 13.18 1.11 7.31
N CYS A 171 11.94 0.62 7.26
CA CYS A 171 11.59 -0.68 7.80
C CYS A 171 12.27 -1.77 6.96
N ILE A 172 12.84 -2.79 7.62
CA ILE A 172 13.30 -4.01 6.96
C ILE A 172 12.49 -5.22 7.41
N GLU A 173 11.88 -5.16 8.59
CA GLU A 173 11.11 -6.23 9.21
C GLU A 173 10.15 -5.62 10.22
N ILE A 174 8.89 -6.06 10.23
CA ILE A 174 7.91 -5.68 11.25
C ILE A 174 8.21 -6.50 12.51
N ASP A 175 8.22 -5.84 13.66
CA ASP A 175 8.32 -6.48 14.96
C ASP A 175 6.90 -6.83 15.41
N GLU A 176 6.58 -8.12 15.43
CA GLU A 176 5.25 -8.66 15.79
C GLU A 176 5.06 -8.83 17.30
#